data_AF-A0A174HAC9-F1
#
_entry.id   AF-A0A174HAC9-F1
#
_cell.length_a   1.000
_cell.length_b   1.000
_cell.length_c   1.000
_cell.angle_alpha   90.00
_cell.angle_beta   90.00
_cell.angle_gamma   90.00
#
_symmetry.space_group_name_H-M   'P 1'
#
loop_
_entity.id
_entity.type
_entity.pdbx_description
1 polymer ?
#
loop_
_entity_poly.entity_id
_entity_poly.type
_entity_poly.pdbx_seq_one_letter_code
_entity_poly.pdbx_strand_id
1 'polypeptide(L)'
;MNILIVGNGFDLAHGLPTKYADFLKFIDFFYKHKAQESSGLELIAGEDINCYKYFTDLFNSKQDSEFDQYLYDQSRKTIHELSDLCKDNAWIKYFSEVYKSREQKGKDGWIDFESEISLIIQTFNSVSRDIQETIQKGGVGTVLSQRQLNVLALFLEKMDSSSGMATHVWKKEEIDFWKQKLLEDLNKLTRALEIYLSDYISNFMLGNGLPDIKNLPYLDKILSFNYTCTYQRIYGEHPFLEFDYVHGKADLRNDIQSTNMVLGIDEYLEGDARDKDLEFIEFKKFFQRIHKETGGLYEGWLEEIQSEKKIYEISAIVKENGIVKKHHRVVKYHKVFIFGHSLDITDKDILRKFILNENVKIIIFYTDKEDYKKKIINLIKIIGQDELVKRTGGKNKTIVFQKINTCTLESDSMREK
;
A
#
# COMPACT_ATOMS: atom_id res chain seq x y z
N MET A 1 -7.59 8.43 24.55
CA MET A 1 -7.66 8.44 23.08
C MET A 1 -8.26 7.16 22.53
N ASN A 2 -9.05 7.30 21.47
CA ASN A 2 -9.59 6.28 20.61
C ASN A 2 -8.95 6.42 19.23
N ILE A 3 -8.24 5.39 18.78
CA ILE A 3 -7.49 5.39 17.53
C ILE A 3 -8.09 4.32 16.62
N LEU A 4 -8.36 4.64 15.37
CA LEU A 4 -8.70 3.66 14.35
C LEU A 4 -7.50 3.46 13.42
N ILE A 5 -6.99 2.23 13.37
CA ILE A 5 -5.98 1.78 12.42
C ILE A 5 -6.70 1.12 11.24
N VAL A 6 -6.46 1.63 10.03
CA VAL A 6 -7.02 1.08 8.78
C VAL A 6 -5.93 0.61 7.84
N GLY A 7 -6.20 -0.47 7.10
CA GLY A 7 -5.38 -0.97 6.00
C GLY A 7 -6.25 -1.35 4.79
N ASN A 8 -5.67 -1.96 3.75
CA ASN A 8 -6.32 -2.02 2.43
C ASN A 8 -7.70 -2.70 2.46
N GLY A 9 -7.91 -3.66 3.37
CA GLY A 9 -9.21 -4.27 3.59
C GLY A 9 -10.32 -3.31 4.02
N PHE A 10 -9.99 -2.10 4.49
CA PHE A 10 -10.95 -1.03 4.74
C PHE A 10 -11.52 -0.52 3.43
N ASP A 11 -10.68 -0.21 2.43
CA ASP A 11 -11.12 0.23 1.11
C ASP A 11 -11.94 -0.88 0.41
N LEU A 12 -11.46 -2.12 0.49
CA LEU A 12 -12.17 -3.29 -0.05
C LEU A 12 -13.55 -3.50 0.61
N ALA A 13 -13.66 -3.27 1.93
CA ALA A 13 -14.94 -3.36 2.63
C ALA A 13 -15.93 -2.25 2.21
N HIS A 14 -15.46 -1.19 1.57
CA HIS A 14 -16.29 -0.15 0.96
C HIS A 14 -16.44 -0.31 -0.57
N GLY A 15 -16.02 -1.45 -1.12
CA GLY A 15 -16.20 -1.78 -2.54
C GLY A 15 -15.23 -1.08 -3.49
N LEU A 16 -14.14 -0.51 -2.98
CA LEU A 16 -13.12 0.12 -3.82
C LEU A 16 -12.14 -0.93 -4.37
N PRO A 17 -11.83 -0.93 -5.68
CA PRO A 17 -10.87 -1.85 -6.27
C PRO A 17 -9.43 -1.39 -6.01
N THR A 18 -8.93 -1.57 -4.79
CA THR A 18 -7.61 -1.05 -4.36
C THR A 18 -6.56 -2.14 -4.18
N LYS A 19 -6.74 -3.33 -4.78
CA LYS A 19 -5.67 -4.33 -4.81
C LYS A 19 -4.64 -3.96 -5.88
N TYR A 20 -3.41 -4.42 -5.71
CA TYR A 20 -2.39 -4.29 -6.74
C TYR A 20 -2.78 -4.98 -8.06
N ALA A 21 -3.55 -6.07 -8.01
CA ALA A 21 -4.13 -6.68 -9.19
C ALA A 21 -5.06 -5.72 -9.96
N ASP A 22 -5.85 -4.91 -9.25
CA ASP A 22 -6.76 -3.95 -9.86
C ASP A 22 -5.97 -2.81 -10.53
N PHE A 23 -4.89 -2.35 -9.89
CA PHE A 23 -3.96 -1.41 -10.49
C PHE A 23 -3.28 -1.96 -11.76
N LEU A 24 -2.82 -3.22 -11.76
CA LEU A 24 -2.23 -3.82 -12.97
C LEU A 24 -3.25 -3.92 -14.11
N LYS A 25 -4.51 -4.25 -13.81
CA LYS A 25 -5.60 -4.22 -14.80
C LYS A 25 -5.80 -2.82 -15.36
N PHE A 26 -5.81 -1.79 -14.51
CA PHE A 26 -5.88 -0.40 -14.95
C PHE A 26 -4.76 -0.03 -15.93
N ILE A 27 -3.52 -0.44 -15.66
CA ILE A 27 -2.39 -0.23 -16.58
C ILE A 27 -2.57 -1.01 -17.90
N ASP A 28 -3.08 -2.24 -17.86
CA ASP A 28 -3.39 -3.01 -19.06
C ASP A 28 -4.47 -2.33 -19.93
N PHE A 29 -5.53 -1.81 -19.31
CA PHE A 29 -6.55 -1.02 -20.00
C PHE A 29 -5.98 0.26 -20.61
N PHE A 30 -5.08 0.96 -19.91
CA PHE A 30 -4.38 2.12 -20.47
C PHE A 30 -3.60 1.75 -21.74
N TYR A 31 -2.83 0.65 -21.73
CA TYR A 31 -2.09 0.21 -22.91
C TYR A 31 -3.00 -0.16 -24.07
N LYS A 32 -4.13 -0.84 -23.80
CA LYS A 32 -5.12 -1.18 -24.83
C LYS A 32 -5.66 0.08 -25.51
N HIS A 33 -6.11 1.07 -24.75
CA HIS A 33 -6.65 2.32 -25.33
C HIS A 33 -5.57 3.11 -26.10
N LYS A 34 -4.34 3.18 -25.58
CA LYS A 34 -3.22 3.83 -26.29
C LYS A 34 -2.89 3.15 -27.63
N ALA A 35 -2.96 1.82 -27.68
CA ALA A 35 -2.77 1.07 -28.92
C ALA A 35 -3.90 1.35 -29.92
N GLN A 36 -5.14 1.55 -29.45
CA GLN A 36 -6.27 1.91 -30.32
C GLN A 36 -6.17 3.31 -30.90
N GLU A 37 -5.81 4.31 -30.09
CA GLU A 37 -5.55 5.68 -30.56
C GLU A 37 -4.52 5.67 -31.71
N SER A 38 -3.57 4.73 -31.65
CA SER A 38 -2.52 4.55 -32.66
C SER A 38 -2.92 3.69 -33.87
N SER A 39 -3.93 2.80 -33.76
CA SER A 39 -4.22 1.76 -34.76
C SER A 39 -5.66 1.69 -35.28
N GLY A 40 -6.62 2.41 -34.66
CA GLY A 40 -8.02 2.45 -35.06
C GLY A 40 -8.83 1.17 -34.80
N LEU A 41 -8.32 0.22 -34.01
CA LEU A 41 -9.00 -1.04 -33.67
C LEU A 41 -10.09 -0.84 -32.60
N GLU A 42 -11.29 -1.38 -32.79
CA GLU A 42 -12.36 -1.38 -31.79
C GLU A 42 -12.05 -2.32 -30.61
N LEU A 43 -12.42 -1.90 -29.39
CA LEU A 43 -12.25 -2.71 -28.18
C LEU A 43 -13.47 -3.61 -28.07
N ILE A 44 -13.25 -4.91 -27.91
CA ILE A 44 -14.29 -5.77 -27.38
C ILE A 44 -14.38 -5.45 -25.89
N ALA A 45 -15.55 -5.01 -25.42
CA ALA A 45 -15.80 -4.77 -24.01
C ALA A 45 -15.37 -6.01 -23.20
N GLY A 46 -14.31 -5.86 -22.41
CA GLY A 46 -13.88 -6.87 -21.44
C GLY A 46 -14.69 -6.79 -20.15
N GLU A 47 -14.31 -7.61 -19.17
CA GLU A 47 -15.06 -7.85 -17.93
C GLU A 47 -15.21 -6.63 -16.99
N ASP A 48 -14.39 -5.58 -17.12
CA ASP A 48 -14.42 -4.39 -16.25
C ASP A 48 -14.98 -3.15 -16.98
N ILE A 49 -16.29 -2.96 -16.86
CA ILE A 49 -17.05 -1.86 -17.48
C ILE A 49 -16.60 -0.49 -16.93
N ASN A 50 -16.21 -0.40 -15.66
CA ASN A 50 -15.85 0.89 -15.04
C ASN A 50 -14.50 1.38 -15.57
N CYS A 51 -13.50 0.49 -15.64
CA CYS A 51 -12.19 0.84 -16.15
C CYS A 51 -12.23 1.17 -17.65
N TYR A 52 -12.98 0.38 -18.41
CA TYR A 52 -13.22 0.64 -19.83
C TYR A 52 -13.87 2.02 -20.05
N LYS A 53 -14.94 2.32 -19.31
CA LYS A 53 -15.63 3.61 -19.40
C LYS A 53 -14.70 4.76 -19.04
N TYR A 54 -13.96 4.65 -17.94
CA TYR A 54 -13.02 5.69 -17.52
C TYR A 54 -12.03 6.06 -18.63
N PHE A 55 -11.35 5.06 -19.23
CA PHE A 55 -10.40 5.36 -20.31
C PHE A 55 -11.08 5.80 -21.60
N THR A 56 -12.27 5.27 -21.91
CA THR A 56 -13.06 5.76 -23.06
C THR A 56 -13.37 7.24 -22.90
N ASP A 57 -13.80 7.68 -21.71
CA ASP A 57 -14.10 9.08 -21.42
C ASP A 57 -12.81 9.94 -21.44
N LEU A 58 -11.72 9.42 -20.87
CA LEU A 58 -10.42 10.09 -20.83
C LEU A 58 -9.85 10.35 -22.24
N PHE A 59 -9.83 9.33 -23.10
CA PHE A 59 -9.28 9.41 -24.45
C PHE A 59 -10.20 10.14 -25.45
N ASN A 60 -11.52 10.12 -25.24
CA ASN A 60 -12.49 10.78 -26.12
C ASN A 60 -12.98 12.14 -25.62
N SER A 61 -12.31 12.73 -24.63
CA SER A 61 -12.61 14.09 -24.16
C SER A 61 -12.64 15.07 -25.34
N LYS A 62 -13.71 15.88 -25.44
CA LYS A 62 -13.95 16.81 -26.55
C LYS A 62 -13.69 18.26 -26.13
N GLN A 63 -13.52 19.13 -27.13
CA GLN A 63 -13.25 20.57 -26.97
C GLN A 63 -14.45 21.37 -27.49
N ASP A 64 -15.64 21.17 -26.91
CA ASP A 64 -16.88 21.80 -27.39
C ASP A 64 -17.19 23.16 -26.70
N SER A 65 -16.51 23.48 -25.59
CA SER A 65 -16.62 24.75 -24.84
C SER A 65 -15.35 25.10 -24.02
N GLU A 66 -15.28 26.31 -23.42
CA GLU A 66 -14.16 26.71 -22.53
C GLU A 66 -14.04 25.84 -21.27
N PHE A 67 -15.16 25.35 -20.71
CA PHE A 67 -15.11 24.41 -19.60
C PHE A 67 -14.58 23.04 -20.06
N ASP A 68 -14.97 22.63 -21.28
CA ASP A 68 -14.47 21.40 -21.90
C ASP A 68 -12.98 21.49 -22.22
N GLN A 69 -12.44 22.70 -22.50
CA GLN A 69 -11.01 22.92 -22.67
C GLN A 69 -10.21 22.49 -21.45
N TYR A 70 -10.62 22.92 -20.25
CA TYR A 70 -9.91 22.57 -19.01
C TYR A 70 -9.92 21.05 -18.77
N LEU A 71 -11.07 20.41 -18.95
CA LEU A 71 -11.21 18.96 -18.79
C LEU A 71 -10.41 18.18 -19.83
N TYR A 72 -10.40 18.65 -21.08
CA TYR A 72 -9.57 18.11 -22.14
C TYR A 72 -8.08 18.21 -21.80
N ASP A 73 -7.61 19.37 -21.36
CA ASP A 73 -6.21 19.58 -20.98
C ASP A 73 -5.78 18.69 -19.81
N GLN A 74 -6.64 18.51 -18.80
CA GLN A 74 -6.39 17.55 -17.72
C GLN A 74 -6.33 16.12 -18.23
N SER A 75 -7.25 15.72 -19.10
CA SER A 75 -7.28 14.37 -19.67
C SER A 75 -6.02 14.06 -20.48
N ARG A 76 -5.60 15.00 -21.35
CA ARG A 76 -4.35 14.88 -22.12
C ARG A 76 -3.14 14.83 -21.19
N LYS A 77 -3.10 15.66 -20.15
CA LYS A 77 -2.03 15.64 -19.15
C LYS A 77 -1.92 14.27 -18.48
N THR A 78 -3.02 13.71 -18.01
CA THR A 78 -3.06 12.38 -17.38
C THR A 78 -2.59 11.28 -18.34
N ILE A 79 -3.04 11.30 -19.61
CA ILE A 79 -2.61 10.33 -20.63
C ILE A 79 -1.11 10.43 -20.90
N HIS A 80 -0.59 11.65 -21.09
CA HIS A 80 0.83 11.89 -21.33
C HIS A 80 1.68 11.45 -20.12
N GLU A 81 1.26 11.81 -18.91
CA GLU A 81 1.97 11.43 -17.68
C GLU A 81 1.98 9.90 -17.51
N LEU A 82 0.83 9.23 -17.59
CA LEU A 82 0.77 7.76 -17.53
C LEU A 82 1.63 7.11 -18.62
N SER A 83 1.65 7.66 -19.82
CA SER A 83 2.50 7.19 -20.92
C SER A 83 3.99 7.21 -20.53
N ASP A 84 4.46 8.31 -19.95
CA ASP A 84 5.87 8.50 -19.59
C ASP A 84 6.27 7.66 -18.36
N LEU A 85 5.37 7.53 -17.39
CA LEU A 85 5.57 6.71 -16.20
C LEU A 85 5.65 5.21 -16.52
N CYS A 86 4.82 4.76 -17.46
CA CYS A 86 4.71 3.34 -17.81
C CYS A 86 5.75 2.89 -18.84
N LYS A 87 6.27 3.81 -19.65
CA LYS A 87 7.22 3.51 -20.73
C LYS A 87 8.51 2.85 -20.20
N ASP A 88 8.80 1.67 -20.74
CA ASP A 88 10.00 0.88 -20.42
C ASP A 88 10.22 0.69 -18.91
N ASN A 89 9.13 0.62 -18.13
CA ASN A 89 9.18 0.43 -16.69
C ASN A 89 9.35 -1.06 -16.34
N ALA A 90 10.50 -1.40 -15.74
CA ALA A 90 10.87 -2.78 -15.45
C ALA A 90 9.95 -3.42 -14.40
N TRP A 91 9.50 -2.66 -13.39
CA TRP A 91 8.59 -3.17 -12.37
C TRP A 91 7.20 -3.48 -12.92
N ILE A 92 6.63 -2.57 -13.72
CA ILE A 92 5.32 -2.81 -14.36
C ILE A 92 5.38 -4.06 -15.23
N LYS A 93 6.43 -4.22 -16.04
CA LYS A 93 6.63 -5.43 -16.86
C LYS A 93 6.71 -6.67 -15.97
N TYR A 94 7.57 -6.65 -14.96
CA TYR A 94 7.77 -7.76 -14.04
C TYR A 94 6.45 -8.19 -13.36
N PHE A 95 5.75 -7.24 -12.74
CA PHE A 95 4.50 -7.52 -12.03
C PHE A 95 3.40 -8.03 -12.96
N SER A 96 3.30 -7.49 -14.18
CA SER A 96 2.34 -7.95 -15.18
C SER A 96 2.59 -9.41 -15.58
N GLU A 97 3.85 -9.81 -15.77
CA GLU A 97 4.20 -11.19 -16.13
C GLU A 97 4.01 -12.15 -14.95
N VAL A 98 4.37 -11.75 -13.72
CA VAL A 98 4.10 -12.53 -12.51
C VAL A 98 2.60 -12.74 -12.32
N TYR A 99 1.79 -11.68 -12.50
CA TYR A 99 0.34 -11.73 -12.40
C TYR A 99 -0.26 -12.73 -13.41
N LYS A 100 0.06 -12.58 -14.70
CA LYS A 100 -0.38 -13.50 -15.77
C LYS A 100 0.02 -14.94 -15.50
N SER A 101 1.27 -15.18 -15.07
CA SER A 101 1.76 -16.53 -14.75
C SER A 101 1.00 -17.18 -13.60
N ARG A 102 0.56 -16.40 -12.60
CA ARG A 102 -0.22 -16.89 -11.46
C ARG A 102 -1.66 -17.21 -11.85
N GLU A 103 -2.30 -16.34 -12.63
CA GLU A 103 -3.65 -16.59 -13.17
C GLU A 103 -3.70 -17.88 -14.00
N GLN A 104 -2.73 -18.09 -14.89
CA GLN A 104 -2.65 -19.30 -15.72
C GLN A 104 -2.51 -20.59 -14.90
N LYS A 105 -1.98 -20.50 -13.67
CA LYS A 105 -1.83 -21.63 -12.74
C LYS A 105 -3.07 -21.86 -11.87
N GLY A 106 -4.18 -21.17 -12.15
CA GLY A 106 -5.43 -21.27 -11.39
C GLY A 106 -5.34 -20.68 -9.98
N LYS A 107 -4.36 -19.79 -9.73
CA LYS A 107 -4.29 -19.00 -8.50
C LYS A 107 -5.05 -17.69 -8.71
N ASP A 108 -5.48 -17.05 -7.63
CA ASP A 108 -6.25 -15.80 -7.61
C ASP A 108 -5.48 -14.55 -8.10
N GLY A 109 -4.32 -14.73 -8.75
CA GLY A 109 -3.47 -13.64 -9.25
C GLY A 109 -2.86 -12.78 -8.14
N TRP A 110 -2.97 -13.15 -6.86
CA TRP A 110 -2.51 -12.31 -5.76
C TRP A 110 -1.02 -11.98 -5.89
N ILE A 111 -0.69 -10.69 -5.75
CA ILE A 111 0.66 -10.17 -5.80
C ILE A 111 0.86 -9.17 -4.67
N ASP A 112 2.01 -9.28 -4.02
CA ASP A 112 2.48 -8.39 -2.97
C ASP A 112 3.74 -7.71 -3.51
N PHE A 113 3.58 -6.46 -3.92
CA PHE A 113 4.65 -5.71 -4.57
C PHE A 113 5.88 -5.63 -3.68
N GLU A 114 5.70 -5.38 -2.39
CA GLU A 114 6.76 -5.24 -1.40
C GLU A 114 7.55 -6.55 -1.27
N SER A 115 6.88 -7.70 -1.18
CA SER A 115 7.55 -9.01 -1.13
C SER A 115 8.33 -9.32 -2.40
N GLU A 116 7.77 -9.03 -3.57
CA GLU A 116 8.45 -9.24 -4.85
C GLU A 116 9.64 -8.29 -5.05
N ILE A 117 9.48 -6.99 -4.74
CA ILE A 117 10.60 -6.01 -4.76
C ILE A 117 11.70 -6.49 -3.82
N SER A 118 11.33 -6.97 -2.62
CA SER A 118 12.28 -7.43 -1.63
C SER A 118 13.11 -8.60 -2.16
N LEU A 119 12.48 -9.58 -2.81
CA LEU A 119 13.18 -10.70 -3.44
C LEU A 119 14.19 -10.23 -4.50
N ILE A 120 13.80 -9.30 -5.37
CA ILE A 120 14.67 -8.78 -6.44
C ILE A 120 15.84 -7.98 -5.86
N ILE A 121 15.57 -7.05 -4.95
CA ILE A 121 16.60 -6.19 -4.34
C ILE A 121 17.58 -7.01 -3.49
N GLN A 122 17.10 -7.97 -2.71
CA GLN A 122 17.98 -8.90 -1.98
C GLN A 122 18.86 -9.73 -2.93
N THR A 123 18.32 -10.10 -4.09
CA THR A 123 19.10 -10.83 -5.10
C THR A 123 20.20 -9.95 -5.69
N PHE A 124 19.90 -8.70 -6.07
CA PHE A 124 20.94 -7.75 -6.52
C PHE A 124 21.99 -7.46 -5.44
N ASN A 125 21.58 -7.29 -4.18
CA ASN A 125 22.51 -7.09 -3.06
C ASN A 125 23.40 -8.33 -2.84
N SER A 126 22.86 -9.54 -3.00
CA SER A 126 23.66 -10.78 -3.00
C SER A 126 24.69 -10.79 -4.13
N VAL A 127 24.33 -10.39 -5.35
CA VAL A 127 25.29 -10.31 -6.47
C VAL A 127 26.38 -9.29 -6.18
N SER A 128 26.02 -8.12 -5.63
CA SER A 128 27.00 -7.10 -5.23
C SER A 128 28.02 -7.63 -4.22
N ARG A 129 27.57 -8.41 -3.22
CA ARG A 129 28.48 -9.06 -2.27
C ARG A 129 29.40 -10.07 -2.94
N ASP A 130 28.88 -10.91 -3.84
CA ASP A 130 29.68 -11.87 -4.59
C ASP A 130 30.78 -11.16 -5.42
N ILE A 131 30.46 -10.01 -6.02
CA ILE A 131 31.43 -9.16 -6.73
C ILE A 131 32.49 -8.62 -5.76
N GLN A 132 32.08 -8.06 -4.62
CA GLN A 132 33.01 -7.52 -3.61
C GLN A 132 33.97 -8.60 -3.09
N GLU A 133 33.47 -9.79 -2.77
CA GLU A 133 34.30 -10.93 -2.34
C GLU A 133 35.30 -11.36 -3.42
N THR A 134 34.89 -11.32 -4.69
CA THR A 134 35.75 -11.67 -5.81
C THR A 134 36.85 -10.65 -6.02
N ILE A 135 36.52 -9.35 -5.91
CA ILE A 135 37.50 -8.26 -5.98
C ILE A 135 38.52 -8.36 -4.84
N GLN A 136 38.08 -8.67 -3.62
CA GLN A 136 38.98 -8.88 -2.47
C GLN A 136 39.98 -10.04 -2.69
N LYS A 137 39.61 -11.03 -3.51
CA LYS A 137 40.47 -12.16 -3.91
C LYS A 137 41.30 -11.88 -5.17
N GLY A 138 41.28 -10.66 -5.70
CA GLY A 138 42.02 -10.25 -6.90
C GLY A 138 41.32 -10.53 -8.23
N GLY A 139 40.03 -10.89 -8.22
CA GLY A 139 39.20 -11.02 -9.42
C GLY A 139 38.58 -9.70 -9.88
N VAL A 140 37.82 -9.75 -10.99
CA VAL A 140 37.27 -8.53 -11.66
C VAL A 140 35.74 -8.45 -11.60
N GLY A 141 35.05 -9.53 -11.22
CA GLY A 141 33.59 -9.62 -11.19
C GLY A 141 33.13 -11.04 -10.91
N THR A 142 31.81 -11.29 -10.93
CA THR A 142 31.24 -12.62 -10.65
C THR A 142 30.32 -13.09 -11.79
N VAL A 143 30.10 -14.40 -11.87
CA VAL A 143 29.06 -14.97 -12.72
C VAL A 143 27.85 -15.27 -11.85
N LEU A 144 26.64 -14.95 -12.33
CA LEU A 144 25.42 -15.21 -11.57
C LEU A 144 25.22 -16.71 -11.35
N SER A 145 24.93 -17.07 -10.10
CA SER A 145 24.44 -18.41 -9.77
C SER A 145 23.12 -18.70 -10.47
N GLN A 146 22.80 -19.98 -10.69
CA GLN A 146 21.53 -20.38 -11.29
C GLN A 146 20.30 -19.80 -10.55
N ARG A 147 20.40 -19.69 -9.21
CA ARG A 147 19.33 -19.09 -8.40
C ARG A 147 19.16 -17.60 -8.72
N GLN A 148 20.25 -16.83 -8.77
CA GLN A 148 20.20 -15.41 -9.12
C GLN A 148 19.66 -15.20 -10.54
N LEU A 149 20.11 -16.01 -11.51
CA LEU A 149 19.59 -15.98 -12.89
C LEU A 149 18.09 -16.24 -12.95
N ASN A 150 17.60 -17.26 -12.24
CA ASN A 150 16.18 -17.60 -12.25
C ASN A 150 15.31 -16.47 -11.68
N VAL A 151 15.78 -15.79 -10.63
CA VAL A 151 15.05 -14.68 -10.01
C VAL A 151 15.08 -13.43 -10.88
N LEU A 152 16.22 -13.11 -11.49
CA LEU A 152 16.42 -11.90 -12.28
C LEU A 152 16.00 -12.06 -13.75
N ALA A 153 15.64 -13.26 -14.21
CA ALA A 153 15.38 -13.57 -15.61
C ALA A 153 14.51 -12.54 -16.33
N LEU A 154 13.38 -12.15 -15.73
CA LEU A 154 12.41 -11.21 -16.32
C LEU A 154 12.98 -9.78 -16.53
N PHE A 155 13.98 -9.39 -15.75
CA PHE A 155 14.71 -8.13 -15.94
C PHE A 155 15.77 -8.25 -17.01
N LEU A 156 16.40 -9.42 -17.14
CA LEU A 156 17.54 -9.67 -18.02
C LEU A 156 17.18 -10.08 -19.46
N GLU A 157 15.90 -10.29 -19.76
CA GLU A 157 15.39 -10.74 -21.08
C GLU A 157 15.85 -9.94 -22.31
N LYS A 158 16.39 -8.71 -22.15
CA LYS A 158 16.99 -7.95 -23.27
C LYS A 158 18.44 -8.37 -23.61
N MET A 159 19.06 -9.28 -22.84
CA MET A 159 20.36 -9.87 -23.18
C MET A 159 20.16 -11.26 -23.79
N ASP A 160 20.55 -11.37 -25.06
CA ASP A 160 20.26 -12.43 -26.02
C ASP A 160 20.47 -13.90 -25.54
N SER A 161 19.56 -14.78 -25.99
CA SER A 161 19.69 -16.24 -26.21
C SER A 161 20.56 -17.07 -25.25
N SER A 162 19.91 -17.68 -24.23
CA SER A 162 20.11 -19.00 -23.57
C SER A 162 21.52 -19.60 -23.27
N SER A 163 22.64 -19.03 -23.70
CA SER A 163 23.99 -19.48 -23.34
C SER A 163 24.92 -18.34 -22.88
N GLY A 164 24.65 -17.09 -23.28
CA GLY A 164 25.52 -15.94 -22.92
C GLY A 164 25.39 -15.47 -21.46
N MET A 165 24.18 -15.49 -20.90
CA MET A 165 23.91 -14.96 -19.55
C MET A 165 24.59 -15.75 -18.42
N ALA A 166 24.63 -17.09 -18.53
CA ALA A 166 25.23 -17.95 -17.51
C ALA A 166 26.76 -17.86 -17.47
N THR A 167 27.38 -17.21 -18.46
CA THR A 167 28.83 -17.01 -18.53
C THR A 167 29.25 -15.54 -18.48
N HIS A 168 28.27 -14.61 -18.48
CA HIS A 168 28.55 -13.18 -18.38
C HIS A 168 29.12 -12.83 -17.02
N VAL A 169 30.23 -12.10 -17.01
CA VAL A 169 30.88 -11.62 -15.79
C VAL A 169 30.30 -10.27 -15.42
N TRP A 170 29.48 -10.26 -14.38
CA TRP A 170 28.90 -9.07 -13.78
C TRP A 170 29.93 -8.32 -12.96
N LYS A 171 29.99 -7.00 -13.17
CA LYS A 171 30.84 -6.09 -12.42
C LYS A 171 29.98 -5.08 -11.66
N LYS A 172 30.68 -4.22 -10.92
CA LYS A 172 30.07 -3.20 -10.09
C LYS A 172 29.23 -2.21 -10.91
N GLU A 173 29.68 -1.89 -12.12
CA GLU A 173 29.00 -0.98 -13.03
C GLU A 173 27.61 -1.50 -13.44
N GLU A 174 27.44 -2.80 -13.67
CA GLU A 174 26.12 -3.38 -13.94
C GLU A 174 25.18 -3.30 -12.72
N ILE A 175 25.69 -3.50 -11.51
CA ILE A 175 24.90 -3.33 -10.28
C ILE A 175 24.44 -1.89 -10.14
N ASP A 176 25.33 -0.93 -10.35
CA ASP A 176 25.00 0.49 -10.22
C ASP A 176 23.97 0.93 -11.28
N PHE A 177 24.12 0.45 -12.52
CA PHE A 177 23.12 0.65 -13.58
C PHE A 177 21.74 0.12 -13.18
N TRP A 178 21.66 -1.14 -12.75
CA TRP A 178 20.38 -1.74 -12.39
C TRP A 178 19.78 -1.11 -11.14
N LYS A 179 20.58 -0.76 -10.14
CA LYS A 179 20.12 -0.02 -8.96
C LYS A 179 19.43 1.28 -9.39
N GLN A 180 20.11 2.10 -10.21
CA GLN A 180 19.56 3.38 -10.67
C GLN A 180 18.27 3.16 -11.48
N LYS A 181 18.28 2.25 -12.45
CA LYS A 181 17.13 1.95 -13.30
C LYS A 181 15.92 1.49 -12.48
N LEU A 182 16.13 0.58 -11.53
CA LEU A 182 15.05 0.06 -10.68
C LEU A 182 14.51 1.12 -9.72
N LEU A 183 15.34 2.02 -9.22
CA LEU A 183 14.89 3.10 -8.35
C LEU A 183 14.05 4.14 -9.13
N GLU A 184 14.52 4.54 -10.31
CA GLU A 184 13.78 5.43 -11.21
C GLU A 184 12.43 4.83 -11.61
N ASP A 185 12.41 3.54 -11.99
CA ASP A 185 11.18 2.85 -12.37
C ASP A 185 10.24 2.64 -11.17
N LEU A 186 10.77 2.45 -9.95
CA LEU A 186 9.94 2.35 -8.74
C LEU A 186 9.26 3.69 -8.43
N ASN A 187 9.96 4.80 -8.59
CA ASN A 187 9.38 6.13 -8.43
C ASN A 187 8.28 6.39 -9.47
N LYS A 188 8.51 5.98 -10.73
CA LYS A 188 7.49 6.07 -11.79
C LYS A 188 6.27 5.19 -11.51
N LEU A 189 6.49 3.94 -11.07
CA LEU A 189 5.43 3.01 -10.67
C LEU A 189 4.60 3.61 -9.53
N THR A 190 5.26 4.16 -8.52
CA THR A 190 4.61 4.77 -7.35
C THR A 190 3.73 5.94 -7.77
N ARG A 191 4.22 6.79 -8.68
CA ARG A 191 3.42 7.89 -9.22
C ARG A 191 2.26 7.41 -10.10
N ALA A 192 2.44 6.35 -10.89
CA ALA A 192 1.34 5.76 -11.66
C ALA A 192 0.25 5.17 -10.74
N LEU A 193 0.66 4.53 -9.64
CA LEU A 193 -0.25 4.05 -8.60
C LEU A 193 -0.97 5.23 -7.91
N GLU A 194 -0.28 6.34 -7.66
CA GLU A 194 -0.90 7.54 -7.11
C GLU A 194 -2.01 8.09 -8.02
N ILE A 195 -1.77 8.19 -9.33
CA ILE A 195 -2.79 8.59 -10.32
C ILE A 195 -3.98 7.64 -10.27
N TYR A 196 -3.73 6.32 -10.28
CA TYR A 196 -4.79 5.33 -10.14
C TYR A 196 -5.67 5.57 -8.90
N LEU A 197 -5.05 5.78 -7.75
CA LEU A 197 -5.77 5.93 -6.48
C LEU A 197 -6.45 7.30 -6.33
N SER A 198 -5.86 8.37 -6.86
CA SER A 198 -6.33 9.75 -6.68
C SER A 198 -7.22 10.27 -7.81
N ASP A 199 -7.16 9.67 -9.00
CA ASP A 199 -8.01 10.02 -10.14
C ASP A 199 -9.07 8.94 -10.42
N TYR A 200 -8.68 7.68 -10.65
CA TYR A 200 -9.64 6.63 -10.98
C TYR A 200 -10.47 6.17 -9.76
N ILE A 201 -9.82 5.79 -8.67
CA ILE A 201 -10.51 5.29 -7.45
C ILE A 201 -11.30 6.38 -6.74
N SER A 202 -10.85 7.64 -6.81
CA SER A 202 -11.56 8.77 -6.20
C SER A 202 -12.92 9.03 -6.86
N ASN A 203 -13.13 8.60 -8.11
CA ASN A 203 -14.39 8.73 -8.85
C ASN A 203 -15.46 7.68 -8.47
N PHE A 204 -15.12 6.67 -7.67
CA PHE A 204 -16.09 5.67 -7.23
C PHE A 204 -17.07 6.27 -6.22
N MET A 205 -18.37 6.05 -6.46
CA MET A 205 -19.43 6.40 -5.52
C MET A 205 -19.35 5.51 -4.28
N LEU A 206 -19.33 6.12 -3.10
CA LEU A 206 -19.23 5.40 -1.84
C LEU A 206 -20.61 5.21 -1.20
N GLY A 207 -20.82 4.05 -0.57
CA GLY A 207 -22.03 3.76 0.18
C GLY A 207 -22.13 4.54 1.50
N ASN A 208 -23.21 4.29 2.24
CA ASN A 208 -23.51 4.99 3.50
C ASN A 208 -22.54 4.70 4.66
N GLY A 209 -21.43 3.97 4.47
CA GLY A 209 -20.51 3.55 5.54
C GLY A 209 -20.99 2.35 6.36
N LEU A 210 -20.03 1.66 6.97
CA LEU A 210 -20.22 0.40 7.68
C LEU A 210 -20.76 0.63 9.11
N PRO A 211 -21.79 -0.12 9.57
CA PRO A 211 -22.31 0.00 10.92
C PRO A 211 -21.25 -0.20 12.00
N ASP A 212 -20.34 -1.15 11.82
CA ASP A 212 -19.27 -1.43 12.78
C ASP A 212 -18.33 -0.25 13.00
N ILE A 213 -18.14 0.61 11.99
CA ILE A 213 -17.35 1.84 12.10
C ILE A 213 -18.18 2.97 12.70
N LYS A 214 -19.44 3.14 12.27
CA LYS A 214 -20.35 4.17 12.81
C LYS A 214 -20.65 3.99 14.30
N ASN A 215 -20.67 2.75 14.77
CA ASN A 215 -20.96 2.41 16.16
C ASN A 215 -19.73 2.48 17.07
N LEU A 216 -18.56 2.85 16.54
CA LEU A 216 -17.39 3.14 17.36
C LEU A 216 -17.65 4.36 18.25
N PRO A 217 -16.98 4.44 19.42
CA PRO A 217 -16.93 5.71 20.14
C PRO A 217 -16.26 6.79 19.29
N TYR A 218 -16.44 8.06 19.65
CA TYR A 218 -15.75 9.18 19.00
C TYR A 218 -14.25 8.88 18.89
N LEU A 219 -13.73 8.98 17.67
CA LEU A 219 -12.33 8.75 17.37
C LEU A 219 -11.55 10.04 17.55
N ASP A 220 -10.38 9.95 18.18
CA ASP A 220 -9.45 11.05 18.29
C ASP A 220 -8.50 11.06 17.09
N LYS A 221 -8.06 9.86 16.66
CA LYS A 221 -7.01 9.68 15.67
C LYS A 221 -7.37 8.59 14.65
N ILE A 222 -6.94 8.77 13.40
CA ILE A 222 -6.96 7.75 12.35
C ILE A 222 -5.52 7.50 11.91
N LEU A 223 -5.05 6.26 12.07
CA LEU A 223 -3.77 5.81 11.53
C LEU A 223 -4.04 5.01 10.26
N SER A 224 -3.74 5.59 9.11
CA SER A 224 -3.99 4.98 7.81
C SER A 224 -2.72 4.35 7.25
N PHE A 225 -2.80 3.05 6.98
CA PHE A 225 -1.86 2.34 6.10
C PHE A 225 -2.34 2.35 4.64
N ASN A 226 -3.53 2.90 4.37
CA ASN A 226 -4.01 3.14 3.01
C ASN A 226 -3.51 4.47 2.49
N TYR A 227 -3.24 4.52 1.19
CA TYR A 227 -2.94 5.76 0.49
C TYR A 227 -4.19 6.60 0.21
N THR A 228 -5.39 5.99 0.20
CA THR A 228 -6.65 6.67 -0.10
C THR A 228 -7.22 7.38 1.12
N CYS A 229 -8.10 8.37 0.89
CA CYS A 229 -8.84 9.07 1.95
C CYS A 229 -10.24 8.49 2.22
N THR A 230 -10.45 7.18 2.04
CA THR A 230 -11.77 6.53 2.13
C THR A 230 -12.50 6.86 3.42
N TYR A 231 -11.81 6.88 4.57
CA TYR A 231 -12.43 7.25 5.84
C TYR A 231 -13.03 8.66 5.78
N GLN A 232 -12.24 9.64 5.35
CA GLN A 232 -12.65 11.05 5.28
C GLN A 232 -13.84 11.24 4.34
N ARG A 233 -13.85 10.53 3.20
CA ARG A 233 -14.92 10.62 2.19
C ARG A 233 -16.26 10.08 2.69
N ILE A 234 -16.27 9.09 3.59
CA ILE A 234 -17.49 8.39 4.04
C ILE A 234 -17.97 8.87 5.40
N TYR A 235 -17.06 8.98 6.36
CA TYR A 235 -17.38 9.24 7.77
C TYR A 235 -17.17 10.72 8.13
N GLY A 236 -16.56 11.49 7.25
CA GLY A 236 -16.27 12.91 7.44
C GLY A 236 -15.12 13.17 8.41
N GLU A 237 -14.99 14.43 8.78
CA GLU A 237 -14.00 14.92 9.75
C GLU A 237 -14.70 15.75 10.84
N HIS A 238 -14.03 15.91 11.98
CA HIS A 238 -14.42 16.89 12.99
C HIS A 238 -13.17 17.64 13.49
N PRO A 239 -13.32 18.82 14.14
CA PRO A 239 -12.20 19.70 14.48
C PRO A 239 -11.13 19.14 15.44
N PHE A 240 -11.31 17.91 15.92
CA PHE A 240 -10.43 17.25 16.87
C PHE A 240 -9.90 15.90 16.34
N LEU A 241 -10.27 15.52 15.12
CA LEU A 241 -9.83 14.29 14.49
C LEU A 241 -8.51 14.54 13.78
N GLU A 242 -7.48 13.79 14.13
CA GLU A 242 -6.19 13.84 13.43
C GLU A 242 -5.96 12.59 12.59
N PHE A 243 -5.31 12.77 11.45
CA PHE A 243 -4.94 11.69 10.54
C PHE A 243 -3.43 11.59 10.47
N ASP A 244 -2.93 10.36 10.44
CA ASP A 244 -1.56 10.06 10.06
C ASP A 244 -1.55 8.98 8.99
N TYR A 245 -0.93 9.28 7.86
CA TYR A 245 -0.83 8.39 6.71
C TYR A 245 0.58 7.81 6.68
N VAL A 246 0.72 6.60 7.23
CA VAL A 246 2.01 5.95 7.48
C VAL A 246 2.84 5.76 6.21
N HIS A 247 2.16 5.45 5.11
CA HIS A 247 2.78 5.22 3.82
C HIS A 247 2.51 6.38 2.84
N GLY A 248 2.14 7.56 3.32
CA GLY A 248 1.76 8.69 2.47
C GLY A 248 0.32 8.62 1.97
N LYS A 249 -0.11 9.68 1.28
CA LYS A 249 -1.50 9.88 0.84
C LYS A 249 -1.49 10.22 -0.65
N ALA A 250 -2.27 9.49 -1.43
CA ALA A 250 -2.38 9.73 -2.85
C ALA A 250 -3.04 11.10 -3.14
N ASP A 251 -2.39 11.92 -3.97
CA ASP A 251 -2.88 13.23 -4.38
C ASP A 251 -2.56 13.49 -5.85
N LEU A 252 -3.61 13.79 -6.63
CA LEU A 252 -3.45 14.04 -8.06
C LEU A 252 -2.62 15.30 -8.35
N ARG A 253 -2.56 16.23 -7.39
CA ARG A 253 -1.76 17.48 -7.48
C ARG A 253 -0.27 17.24 -7.38
N ASN A 254 0.16 16.08 -6.86
CA ASN A 254 1.57 15.73 -6.80
C ASN A 254 2.15 15.46 -8.18
N ASP A 255 3.47 15.38 -8.24
CA ASP A 255 4.22 14.81 -9.36
C ASP A 255 5.20 13.74 -8.84
N ILE A 256 6.08 13.23 -9.71
CA ILE A 256 7.05 12.19 -9.33
C ILE A 256 8.04 12.62 -8.22
N GLN A 257 8.30 13.92 -8.07
CA GLN A 257 9.19 14.46 -7.04
C GLN A 257 8.46 14.78 -5.75
N SER A 258 7.21 15.26 -5.83
CA SER A 258 6.43 15.65 -4.66
C SER A 258 5.59 14.51 -4.06
N THR A 259 5.49 13.36 -4.74
CA THR A 259 4.75 12.20 -4.23
C THR A 259 5.32 11.69 -2.91
N ASN A 260 4.49 11.71 -1.87
CA ASN A 260 4.87 11.23 -0.54
C ASN A 260 4.54 9.75 -0.30
N MET A 261 4.01 9.04 -1.30
CA MET A 261 3.68 7.61 -1.19
C MET A 261 4.92 6.75 -0.98
N VAL A 262 4.86 5.82 -0.04
CA VAL A 262 5.94 4.90 0.33
C VAL A 262 5.60 3.51 -0.19
N LEU A 263 6.32 3.06 -1.22
CA LEU A 263 6.21 1.71 -1.79
C LEU A 263 7.58 1.00 -1.67
N GLY A 264 8.05 0.91 -0.42
CA GLY A 264 9.36 0.36 -0.08
C GLY A 264 9.27 -1.04 0.52
N ILE A 265 10.43 -1.65 0.72
CA ILE A 265 10.60 -2.95 1.39
C ILE A 265 11.05 -2.78 2.84
N ASP A 266 10.87 -3.83 3.63
CA ASP A 266 11.43 -3.86 4.99
C ASP A 266 12.94 -4.04 5.01
N GLU A 267 13.52 -3.69 6.15
CA GLU A 267 14.90 -4.02 6.44
C GLU A 267 15.06 -5.55 6.53
N TYR A 268 15.90 -6.10 5.65
CA TYR A 268 16.21 -7.53 5.58
C TYR A 268 17.62 -7.84 6.09
N LEU A 269 18.44 -6.83 6.36
CA LEU A 269 19.76 -6.99 6.95
C LEU A 269 19.65 -7.21 8.46
N GLU A 270 20.62 -7.93 9.01
CA GLU A 270 20.72 -8.20 10.44
C GLU A 270 22.02 -7.63 11.03
N GLY A 271 22.03 -7.45 12.35
CA GLY A 271 23.22 -7.00 13.07
C GLY A 271 23.76 -5.64 12.59
N ASP A 272 25.07 -5.52 12.52
CA ASP A 272 25.79 -4.32 12.12
C ASP A 272 25.70 -4.04 10.61
N ALA A 273 25.33 -5.03 9.80
CA ALA A 273 25.13 -4.85 8.37
C ALA A 273 24.00 -3.86 8.07
N ARG A 274 23.00 -3.76 8.94
CA ARG A 274 21.89 -2.79 8.82
C ARG A 274 22.37 -1.34 8.74
N ASP A 275 23.42 -1.02 9.48
CA ASP A 275 23.94 0.35 9.61
C ASP A 275 25.11 0.61 8.66
N LYS A 276 25.66 -0.44 8.03
CA LYS A 276 26.87 -0.37 7.18
C LYS A 276 26.60 -0.62 5.70
N ASP A 277 25.71 -1.55 5.37
CA ASP A 277 25.33 -1.85 3.98
C ASP A 277 24.13 -0.96 3.59
N LEU A 278 24.50 0.19 3.01
CA LEU A 278 23.58 1.24 2.59
C LEU A 278 23.34 1.23 1.07
N GLU A 279 23.85 0.23 0.34
CA GLU A 279 23.86 0.23 -1.13
C GLU A 279 22.44 0.33 -1.71
N PHE A 280 21.47 -0.38 -1.11
CA PHE A 280 20.07 -0.42 -1.53
C PHE A 280 19.13 0.26 -0.53
N ILE A 281 19.64 1.16 0.31
CA ILE A 281 18.84 1.80 1.38
C ILE A 281 17.61 2.56 0.85
N GLU A 282 17.69 3.11 -0.36
CA GLU A 282 16.64 3.91 -1.00
C GLU A 282 15.35 3.10 -1.30
N PHE A 283 15.46 1.77 -1.35
CA PHE A 283 14.32 0.87 -1.49
C PHE A 283 13.62 0.59 -0.14
N LYS A 284 14.24 0.93 1.00
CA LYS A 284 13.71 0.59 2.33
C LYS A 284 12.66 1.60 2.78
N LYS A 285 11.55 1.11 3.37
CA LYS A 285 10.43 1.95 3.84
C LYS A 285 10.86 3.04 4.81
N PHE A 286 11.70 2.72 5.78
CA PHE A 286 12.11 3.72 6.78
C PHE A 286 12.85 4.89 6.11
N PHE A 287 13.70 4.61 5.11
CA PHE A 287 14.40 5.64 4.36
C PHE A 287 13.40 6.50 3.59
N GLN A 288 12.46 5.87 2.89
CA GLN A 288 11.43 6.59 2.12
C GLN A 288 10.54 7.45 3.03
N ARG A 289 10.12 6.97 4.20
CA ARG A 289 9.34 7.74 5.18
C ARG A 289 10.08 8.98 5.67
N ILE A 290 11.37 8.86 5.98
CA ILE A 290 12.23 9.99 6.38
C ILE A 290 12.38 10.96 5.22
N HIS A 291 12.75 10.45 4.04
CA HIS A 291 13.01 11.28 2.86
C HIS A 291 11.77 12.04 2.37
N LYS A 292 10.58 11.41 2.49
CA LYS A 292 9.29 11.97 2.07
C LYS A 292 8.52 12.65 3.21
N GLU A 293 9.12 12.73 4.40
CA GLU A 293 8.54 13.36 5.60
C GLU A 293 7.12 12.86 5.94
N THR A 294 6.87 11.56 5.81
CA THR A 294 5.54 10.96 6.02
C THR A 294 5.51 9.96 7.18
N GLY A 295 4.34 9.81 7.81
CA GLY A 295 4.09 8.75 8.78
C GLY A 295 4.80 8.92 10.12
N GLY A 296 4.88 10.13 10.67
CA GLY A 296 5.59 10.42 11.93
C GLY A 296 4.72 10.95 13.07
N LEU A 297 3.46 11.34 12.81
CA LEU A 297 2.61 11.98 13.83
C LEU A 297 2.22 10.99 14.95
N TYR A 298 2.09 9.72 14.61
CA TYR A 298 1.71 8.67 15.56
C TYR A 298 2.72 8.48 16.70
N GLU A 299 3.98 8.86 16.53
CA GLU A 299 4.98 8.78 17.60
C GLU A 299 4.60 9.70 18.77
N GLY A 300 4.12 10.91 18.48
CA GLY A 300 3.60 11.82 19.51
C GLY A 300 2.34 11.26 20.19
N TRP A 301 1.51 10.51 19.46
CA TRP A 301 0.36 9.81 20.07
C TRP A 301 0.84 8.71 21.01
N LEU A 302 1.89 7.95 20.65
CA LEU A 302 2.46 6.92 21.51
C LEU A 302 3.05 7.51 22.80
N GLU A 303 3.73 8.66 22.71
CA GLU A 303 4.23 9.39 23.88
C GLU A 303 3.09 9.79 24.83
N GLU A 304 1.97 10.30 24.29
CA GLU A 304 0.80 10.64 25.10
C GLU A 304 0.19 9.39 25.78
N ILE A 305 0.07 8.28 25.05
CA ILE A 305 -0.44 7.00 25.59
C ILE A 305 0.44 6.49 26.73
N GLN A 306 1.75 6.66 26.63
CA GLN A 306 2.73 6.19 27.61
C GLN A 306 2.89 7.13 28.81
N SER A 307 2.26 8.31 28.78
CA SER A 307 2.32 9.26 29.89
C SER A 307 1.58 8.75 31.13
N GLU A 308 2.01 9.18 32.32
CA GLU A 308 1.37 8.82 33.61
C GLU A 308 0.05 9.60 33.88
N LYS A 309 -0.46 10.31 32.87
CA LYS A 309 -1.66 11.15 33.01
C LYS A 309 -2.92 10.29 33.06
N LYS A 310 -3.97 10.83 33.69
CA LYS A 310 -5.31 10.25 33.60
C LYS A 310 -5.75 10.18 32.13
N ILE A 311 -6.34 9.05 31.74
CA ILE A 311 -6.79 8.84 30.38
C ILE A 311 -8.21 9.39 30.23
N TYR A 312 -8.39 10.21 29.21
CA TYR A 312 -9.69 10.77 28.83
C TYR A 312 -10.16 10.22 27.48
N GLU A 313 -11.46 9.99 27.39
CA GLU A 313 -12.16 9.60 26.16
C GLU A 313 -13.19 10.67 25.82
N ILE A 314 -13.29 11.07 24.54
CA ILE A 314 -14.34 11.97 24.07
C ILE A 314 -15.69 11.26 24.21
N SER A 315 -16.60 11.86 24.99
CA SER A 315 -17.96 11.36 25.16
C SER A 315 -18.97 12.07 24.26
N ALA A 316 -18.74 13.33 23.92
CA ALA A 316 -19.57 14.11 23.00
C ALA A 316 -18.79 15.29 22.40
N ILE A 317 -19.19 15.71 21.21
CA ILE A 317 -18.79 16.98 20.60
C ILE A 317 -20.04 17.85 20.50
N VAL A 318 -20.01 19.02 21.13
CA VAL A 318 -21.15 19.95 21.20
C VAL A 318 -20.74 21.31 20.66
N LYS A 319 -21.70 22.01 20.04
CA LYS A 319 -21.53 23.38 19.57
C LYS A 319 -22.26 24.32 20.51
N GLU A 320 -21.52 25.08 21.29
CA GLU A 320 -22.05 26.05 22.26
C GLU A 320 -21.65 27.46 21.82
N ASN A 321 -22.62 28.35 21.58
CA ASN A 321 -22.37 29.74 21.16
C ASN A 321 -21.44 29.87 19.95
N GLY A 322 -21.54 28.94 18.99
CA GLY A 322 -20.69 28.91 17.80
C GLY A 322 -19.33 28.23 17.99
N ILE A 323 -18.92 27.95 19.23
CA ILE A 323 -17.64 27.30 19.56
C ILE A 323 -17.86 25.79 19.72
N VAL A 324 -17.05 24.98 19.02
CA VAL A 324 -17.07 23.52 19.14
C VAL A 324 -16.25 23.11 20.36
N LYS A 325 -16.86 22.37 21.29
CA LYS A 325 -16.23 21.83 22.50
C LYS A 325 -16.33 20.31 22.53
N LYS A 326 -15.33 19.68 23.15
CA LYS A 326 -15.31 18.24 23.43
C LYS A 326 -15.58 17.99 24.91
N HIS A 327 -16.52 17.11 25.20
CA HIS A 327 -16.75 16.58 26.54
C HIS A 327 -15.97 15.30 26.71
N HIS A 328 -15.43 15.11 27.92
CA HIS A 328 -14.57 13.98 28.23
C HIS A 328 -15.11 13.19 29.41
N ARG A 329 -14.80 11.89 29.41
CA ARG A 329 -14.92 11.04 30.59
C ARG A 329 -13.58 10.36 30.88
N VAL A 330 -13.33 10.10 32.16
CA VAL A 330 -12.15 9.34 32.58
C VAL A 330 -12.36 7.87 32.25
N VAL A 331 -11.36 7.25 31.64
CA VAL A 331 -11.35 5.82 31.29
C VAL A 331 -10.08 5.15 31.77
N LYS A 332 -10.09 3.82 31.85
CA LYS A 332 -8.92 3.04 32.30
C LYS A 332 -7.87 2.83 31.21
N TYR A 333 -8.27 2.81 29.94
CA TYR A 333 -7.41 2.47 28.81
C TYR A 333 -7.69 3.39 27.63
N HIS A 334 -6.65 3.69 26.84
CA HIS A 334 -6.81 4.10 25.45
C HIS A 334 -7.39 2.92 24.64
N LYS A 335 -8.09 3.20 23.55
CA LYS A 335 -8.63 2.16 22.67
C LYS A 335 -8.00 2.28 21.29
N VAL A 336 -7.57 1.14 20.75
CA VAL A 336 -7.12 1.01 19.37
C VAL A 336 -8.04 0.03 18.67
N PHE A 337 -8.70 0.49 17.61
CA PHE A 337 -9.53 -0.32 16.74
C PHE A 337 -8.73 -0.63 15.48
N ILE A 338 -8.64 -1.89 15.08
CA ILE A 338 -7.94 -2.29 13.86
C ILE A 338 -8.96 -2.89 12.90
N PHE A 339 -9.20 -2.20 11.78
CA PHE A 339 -10.20 -2.61 10.79
C PHE A 339 -9.57 -2.70 9.40
N GLY A 340 -9.79 -3.82 8.71
CA GLY A 340 -9.31 -3.98 7.33
C GLY A 340 -7.79 -4.10 7.17
N HIS A 341 -7.01 -4.03 8.25
CA HIS A 341 -5.58 -4.27 8.22
C HIS A 341 -5.27 -5.77 8.21
N SER A 342 -4.30 -6.22 7.42
CA SER A 342 -3.84 -7.62 7.35
C SER A 342 -3.10 -8.06 8.63
N LEU A 343 -2.59 -7.09 9.39
CA LEU A 343 -1.60 -7.25 10.46
C LEU A 343 -0.30 -7.88 9.94
N ASP A 344 0.08 -7.56 8.71
CA ASP A 344 1.25 -8.17 8.09
C ASP A 344 2.54 -7.83 8.86
N ILE A 345 3.53 -8.73 8.74
CA ILE A 345 4.84 -8.55 9.34
C ILE A 345 5.56 -7.33 8.75
N THR A 346 5.18 -6.91 7.55
CA THR A 346 5.76 -5.74 6.90
C THR A 346 5.44 -4.43 7.63
N ASP A 347 4.37 -4.36 8.41
CA ASP A 347 4.01 -3.18 9.22
C ASP A 347 4.33 -3.38 10.72
N LYS A 348 5.17 -4.37 11.04
CA LYS A 348 5.50 -4.76 12.41
C LYS A 348 6.09 -3.62 13.23
N ASP A 349 6.97 -2.83 12.65
CA ASP A 349 7.69 -1.74 13.33
C ASP A 349 6.74 -0.75 14.00
N ILE A 350 5.60 -0.47 13.38
CA ILE A 350 4.57 0.45 13.88
C ILE A 350 3.53 -0.29 14.70
N LEU A 351 2.95 -1.38 14.17
CA LEU A 351 1.88 -2.12 14.85
C LEU A 351 2.34 -2.63 16.22
N ARG A 352 3.59 -3.11 16.32
CA ARG A 352 4.14 -3.63 17.58
C ARG A 352 4.16 -2.58 18.69
N LYS A 353 4.40 -1.29 18.38
CA LYS A 353 4.43 -0.20 19.36
C LYS A 353 3.06 0.02 20.01
N PHE A 354 1.99 -0.02 19.22
CA PHE A 354 0.62 0.03 19.74
C PHE A 354 0.25 -1.26 20.47
N ILE A 355 0.60 -2.41 19.90
CA ILE A 355 0.15 -3.71 20.41
C ILE A 355 0.72 -4.03 21.79
N LEU A 356 1.99 -3.70 22.01
CA LEU A 356 2.70 -3.97 23.26
C LEU A 356 2.47 -2.93 24.35
N ASN A 357 1.69 -1.89 24.08
CA ASN A 357 1.40 -0.87 25.07
C ASN A 357 0.43 -1.40 26.14
N GLU A 358 0.76 -1.24 27.42
CA GLU A 358 -0.06 -1.72 28.55
C GLU A 358 -1.26 -0.79 28.86
N ASN A 359 -1.21 0.46 28.41
CA ASN A 359 -2.28 1.44 28.59
C ASN A 359 -3.35 1.37 27.49
N VAL A 360 -3.22 0.41 26.57
CA VAL A 360 -4.07 0.27 25.39
C VAL A 360 -4.90 -1.00 25.46
N LYS A 361 -6.19 -0.87 25.11
CA LYS A 361 -7.06 -1.99 24.77
C LYS A 361 -7.29 -2.02 23.26
N ILE A 362 -7.07 -3.17 22.65
CA ILE A 362 -7.09 -3.37 21.21
C ILE A 362 -8.31 -4.18 20.82
N ILE A 363 -9.04 -3.69 19.84
CA ILE A 363 -10.18 -4.36 19.24
C ILE A 363 -9.83 -4.62 17.77
N ILE A 364 -9.69 -5.89 17.40
CA ILE A 364 -9.31 -6.32 16.07
C ILE A 364 -10.54 -6.88 15.37
N PHE A 365 -10.94 -6.25 14.27
CA PHE A 365 -12.07 -6.68 13.47
C PHE A 365 -11.66 -7.79 12.49
N TYR A 366 -12.55 -8.77 12.31
CA TYR A 366 -12.37 -9.85 11.34
C TYR A 366 -13.68 -10.19 10.63
N THR A 367 -13.59 -10.65 9.37
CA THR A 367 -14.78 -10.96 8.55
C THR A 367 -15.35 -12.35 8.83
N ASP A 368 -14.48 -13.36 8.83
CA ASP A 368 -14.85 -14.77 8.95
C ASP A 368 -13.81 -15.57 9.75
N LYS A 369 -14.02 -16.89 9.86
CA LYS A 369 -13.13 -17.76 10.62
C LYS A 369 -11.73 -17.88 10.00
N GLU A 370 -11.60 -17.76 8.69
CA GLU A 370 -10.30 -17.83 8.01
C GLU A 370 -9.52 -16.53 8.18
N ASP A 371 -10.17 -15.37 8.05
CA ASP A 371 -9.55 -14.09 8.40
C ASP A 371 -9.15 -14.06 9.87
N TYR A 372 -10.01 -14.51 10.80
CA TYR A 372 -9.68 -14.62 12.21
C TYR A 372 -8.40 -15.44 12.47
N LYS A 373 -8.28 -16.63 11.86
CA LYS A 373 -7.06 -17.45 11.94
C LYS A 373 -5.84 -16.71 11.40
N LYS A 374 -5.98 -16.05 10.24
CA LYS A 374 -4.89 -15.26 9.63
C LYS A 374 -4.44 -14.13 10.56
N LYS A 375 -5.37 -13.38 11.18
CA LYS A 375 -5.03 -12.33 12.16
C LYS A 375 -4.23 -12.89 13.34
N ILE A 376 -4.60 -14.05 13.87
CA ILE A 376 -3.85 -14.72 14.97
C ILE A 376 -2.43 -15.06 14.51
N ILE A 377 -2.28 -15.73 13.37
CA ILE A 377 -0.96 -16.13 12.83
C ILE A 377 -0.06 -14.90 12.66
N ASN A 378 -0.61 -13.84 12.08
CA ASN A 378 0.11 -12.61 11.83
C ASN A 378 0.49 -11.87 13.13
N LEU A 379 -0.40 -11.83 14.13
CA LEU A 379 -0.06 -11.31 15.45
C LEU A 379 1.07 -12.10 16.11
N ILE A 380 1.10 -13.43 16.00
CA ILE A 380 2.21 -14.23 16.53
C ILE A 380 3.54 -13.80 15.89
N LYS A 381 3.56 -13.54 14.57
CA LYS A 381 4.77 -13.05 13.90
C LYS A 381 5.19 -11.65 14.39
N ILE A 382 4.23 -10.78 14.73
CA ILE A 382 4.49 -9.41 15.21
C ILE A 382 4.98 -9.41 16.67
N ILE A 383 4.26 -10.05 17.59
CA ILE A 383 4.49 -9.94 19.04
C ILE A 383 5.05 -11.20 19.72
N GLY A 384 5.03 -12.35 19.05
CA GLY A 384 5.40 -13.64 19.63
C GLY A 384 4.21 -14.37 20.26
N GLN A 385 4.35 -15.69 20.38
CA GLN A 385 3.28 -16.57 20.88
C GLN A 385 2.92 -16.27 22.34
N ASP A 386 3.92 -16.22 23.23
CA ASP A 386 3.70 -16.05 24.66
C ASP A 386 3.00 -14.72 24.98
N GLU A 387 3.42 -13.65 24.31
CA GLU A 387 2.83 -12.33 24.48
C GLU A 387 1.38 -12.29 23.96
N LEU A 388 1.08 -12.96 22.85
CA LEU A 388 -0.30 -13.04 22.35
C LEU A 388 -1.21 -13.81 23.32
N VAL A 389 -0.74 -14.93 23.90
CA VAL A 389 -1.49 -15.70 24.91
C VAL A 389 -1.77 -14.83 26.14
N LYS A 390 -0.77 -14.11 26.64
CA LYS A 390 -0.92 -13.17 27.76
C LYS A 390 -1.97 -12.09 27.48
N ARG A 391 -1.96 -11.49 26.27
CA ARG A 391 -2.85 -10.37 25.92
C ARG A 391 -4.28 -10.79 25.58
N THR A 392 -4.51 -12.05 25.23
CA THR A 392 -5.84 -12.57 24.88
C THR A 392 -6.49 -13.37 26.02
N GLY A 393 -5.69 -13.92 26.94
CA GLY A 393 -6.12 -14.74 28.06
C GLY A 393 -6.37 -13.98 29.37
N GLY A 394 -7.20 -14.56 30.24
CA GLY A 394 -7.37 -14.10 31.63
C GLY A 394 -8.23 -12.84 31.82
N LYS A 395 -8.28 -12.36 33.08
CA LYS A 395 -9.10 -11.20 33.49
C LYS A 395 -8.58 -9.86 32.98
N ASN A 396 -7.29 -9.78 32.63
CA ASN A 396 -6.62 -8.55 32.20
C ASN A 396 -6.34 -8.52 30.69
N LYS A 397 -7.12 -9.25 29.88
CA LYS A 397 -6.93 -9.27 28.41
C LYS A 397 -6.98 -7.85 27.82
N THR A 398 -5.99 -7.53 27.00
CA THR A 398 -5.87 -6.25 26.30
C THR A 398 -6.25 -6.36 24.83
N ILE A 399 -6.23 -7.57 24.23
CA ILE A 399 -6.66 -7.82 22.86
C ILE A 399 -8.02 -8.51 22.84
N VAL A 400 -8.94 -7.97 22.04
CA VAL A 400 -10.27 -8.53 21.79
C VAL A 400 -10.47 -8.63 20.28
N PHE A 401 -10.94 -9.78 19.81
CA PHE A 401 -11.35 -9.95 18.42
C PHE A 401 -12.86 -9.77 18.30
N GLN A 402 -13.28 -9.01 17.30
CA GLN A 402 -14.68 -8.69 17.04
C GLN A 402 -15.04 -9.08 15.60
N LYS A 403 -16.07 -9.91 15.44
CA LYS A 403 -16.57 -10.24 14.11
C LYS A 403 -17.31 -9.02 13.55
N ILE A 404 -17.07 -8.72 12.27
CA ILE A 404 -17.79 -7.69 11.53
C ILE A 404 -19.23 -8.17 11.29
N ASN A 405 -20.20 -7.32 11.59
CA ASN A 405 -21.60 -7.60 11.32
C ASN A 405 -21.92 -7.18 9.88
N THR A 406 -21.65 -8.06 8.93
CA THR A 406 -22.08 -7.84 7.55
C THR A 406 -23.61 -7.80 7.51
N CYS A 407 -24.20 -6.61 7.31
CA CYS A 407 -25.38 -6.55 6.46
C CYS A 407 -24.89 -6.90 5.07
N THR A 408 -25.12 -8.15 4.66
CA THR A 408 -24.96 -8.56 3.27
C THR A 408 -25.75 -7.59 2.38
N LEU A 409 -25.05 -6.78 1.59
CA LEU A 409 -25.60 -6.11 0.41
C LEU A 409 -25.82 -7.14 -0.73
N GLU A 410 -26.32 -8.32 -0.37
CA GLU A 410 -26.78 -9.36 -1.29
C GLU A 410 -28.25 -9.61 -0.94
N SER A 411 -29.17 -8.95 -1.64
CA SER A 411 -30.51 -9.48 -1.99
C SER A 411 -31.53 -8.47 -2.56
N ASP A 412 -31.23 -7.17 -2.67
CA ASP A 412 -32.24 -6.22 -3.22
C ASP A 412 -32.14 -5.97 -4.74
N SER A 413 -31.18 -6.56 -5.46
CA SER A 413 -31.09 -6.46 -6.93
C SER A 413 -31.61 -7.68 -7.71
N MET A 414 -32.18 -8.68 -7.03
CA MET A 414 -32.75 -9.90 -7.66
C MET A 414 -34.26 -10.03 -7.45
N ARG A 415 -34.94 -8.95 -7.03
CA ARG A 415 -36.41 -8.86 -7.01
C ARG A 415 -36.86 -7.47 -7.44
N GLU A 416 -36.73 -7.17 -8.72
CA GLU A 416 -37.65 -6.30 -9.47
C GLU A 416 -37.18 -6.13 -10.92
N LYS A 417 -37.46 -7.14 -11.75
CA LYS A 417 -38.15 -7.08 -13.07
C LYS A 417 -37.87 -8.33 -13.89
#